data_AF-A0A2P6PD35-F1
#
_entry.id   AF-A0A2P6PD35-F1
#
_cell.length_a   1.000
_cell.length_b   1.000
_cell.length_c   1.000
_cell.angle_alpha   90.00
_cell.angle_beta   90.00
_cell.angle_gamma   90.00
#
_symmetry.space_group_name_H-M   'P 1'
#
loop_
_entity.id
_entity.type
_entity.pdbx_description
1 polymer ?
#
loop_
_entity_poly.entity_id
_entity_poly.type
_entity_poly.pdbx_seq_one_letter_code
_entity_poly.pdbx_strand_id
1 'polypeptide(L)'
;MSSVSAPSCFDTNFVSKNQLQFPGGLLYVREWNNLQYVTSASFLLAVYSDYLSAANAKLNCPEGQIQPQEVLNFAKSQVDYILGKNPKSMSYIVGYGAKYPVHVHHRDASIPSISVLHAVVGCVQGFEIWYHRTEGNPNVVYGALVGGPDQNDNFSDDRSNYEGTEPTISGTGPLVGLFSKLQSLNGDTPPIKFLHSITSTWTVAKTSYYRHKVILKNTSQKPITNVKLVLGNLEGPLWGLSPTPQKNTYELPQWQKVLQPGAKCTFVYVQGGPQAKIFIQSYN
;
A
#
# COMPACT_ATOMS: atom_id res chain seq x y z
N MET A 1 6.71 26.11 -7.65
CA MET A 1 5.87 24.89 -7.66
C MET A 1 4.71 25.18 -8.59
N SER A 2 4.61 24.48 -9.71
CA SER A 2 3.45 24.63 -10.61
C SER A 2 2.27 23.90 -9.98
N SER A 3 1.21 24.63 -9.64
CA SER A 3 -0.06 24.05 -9.21
C SER A 3 -0.62 23.19 -10.34
N VAL A 4 -0.93 21.93 -10.05
CA VAL A 4 -1.73 21.11 -10.97
C VAL A 4 -3.18 21.49 -10.66
N SER A 5 -3.79 22.30 -11.52
CA SER A 5 -5.22 22.59 -11.44
C SER A 5 -6.01 21.32 -11.72
N ALA A 6 -7.14 21.15 -11.03
CA ALA A 6 -8.11 20.12 -11.41
C ALA A 6 -8.60 20.44 -12.83
N PRO A 7 -8.71 19.45 -13.74
CA PRO A 7 -9.10 19.78 -15.09
C PRO A 7 -10.59 20.16 -15.15
N SER A 8 -10.96 21.04 -16.08
CA SER A 8 -12.18 21.88 -16.03
C SER A 8 -13.54 21.20 -15.79
N CYS A 9 -13.66 19.91 -16.09
CA CYS A 9 -14.82 19.09 -15.72
C CYS A 9 -15.09 19.04 -14.21
N PHE A 10 -14.03 19.12 -13.42
CA PHE A 10 -14.09 19.08 -11.96
C PHE A 10 -14.28 20.46 -11.35
N ASP A 11 -14.32 21.52 -12.15
CA ASP A 11 -14.34 22.90 -11.66
C ASP A 11 -15.73 23.55 -11.78
N THR A 12 -16.51 23.27 -12.83
CA THR A 12 -17.62 24.19 -13.18
C THR A 12 -19.06 23.79 -12.92
N ASN A 13 -19.43 22.52 -12.64
CA ASN A 13 -20.86 22.22 -12.36
C ASN A 13 -21.17 21.05 -11.41
N PHE A 14 -20.18 20.31 -10.91
CA PHE A 14 -20.34 19.44 -9.73
C PHE A 14 -20.08 20.20 -8.41
N VAL A 15 -19.40 21.36 -8.52
CA VAL A 15 -18.81 22.14 -7.42
C VAL A 15 -19.65 23.35 -7.00
N SER A 16 -20.64 23.78 -7.80
CA SER A 16 -21.45 24.96 -7.48
C SER A 16 -22.42 24.78 -6.31
N LYS A 17 -22.51 23.58 -5.72
CA LYS A 17 -23.19 23.34 -4.43
C LYS A 17 -22.28 22.82 -3.31
N ASN A 18 -21.07 22.36 -3.60
CA ASN A 18 -20.10 21.86 -2.62
C ASN A 18 -18.69 22.28 -3.06
N GLN A 19 -18.14 23.31 -2.42
CA GLN A 19 -16.81 23.87 -2.68
C GLN A 19 -15.72 22.80 -2.46
N LEU A 20 -15.24 22.17 -3.54
CA LEU A 20 -14.02 21.37 -3.50
C LEU A 20 -12.83 22.33 -3.46
N GLN A 21 -12.26 22.56 -2.27
CA GLN A 21 -11.08 23.39 -2.09
C GLN A 21 -9.83 22.56 -2.40
N PHE A 22 -8.87 23.13 -3.14
CA PHE A 22 -7.58 22.49 -3.44
C PHE A 22 -6.35 23.30 -3.00
N PRO A 23 -6.24 23.80 -1.76
CA PRO A 23 -4.93 24.20 -1.25
C PRO A 23 -4.00 22.98 -1.37
N GLY A 24 -2.79 23.19 -1.89
CA GLY A 24 -1.83 22.10 -2.11
C GLY A 24 -2.17 21.08 -3.22
N GLY A 25 -3.37 21.14 -3.81
CA GLY A 25 -3.82 20.24 -4.90
C GLY A 25 -4.56 18.97 -4.46
N LEU A 26 -4.94 18.85 -3.18
CA LEU A 26 -5.75 17.74 -2.67
C LEU A 26 -7.24 18.01 -2.85
N LEU A 27 -8.00 17.01 -3.31
CA LEU A 27 -9.45 17.06 -3.31
C LEU A 27 -9.99 17.12 -1.88
N TYR A 28 -10.74 18.16 -1.52
CA TYR A 28 -11.42 18.25 -0.23
C TYR A 28 -12.93 18.07 -0.38
N VAL A 29 -13.43 16.87 -0.09
CA VAL A 29 -14.84 16.50 -0.30
C VAL A 29 -15.69 16.84 0.93
N ARG A 30 -15.22 16.44 2.11
CA ARG A 30 -15.91 16.65 3.39
C ARG A 30 -14.90 16.72 4.53
N GLU A 31 -15.33 17.37 5.60
CA GLU A 31 -14.65 17.32 6.89
C GLU A 31 -14.60 15.87 7.41
N TRP A 32 -13.54 15.59 8.17
CA TRP A 32 -13.23 14.32 8.81
C TRP A 32 -12.94 13.18 7.84
N ASN A 33 -11.73 12.63 7.99
CA ASN A 33 -11.28 11.48 7.22
C ASN A 33 -11.37 11.68 5.70
N ASN A 34 -11.05 12.89 5.23
CA ASN A 34 -11.27 13.29 3.83
C ASN A 34 -10.61 12.34 2.82
N LEU A 35 -9.44 11.77 3.16
CA LEU A 35 -8.70 10.87 2.26
C LEU A 35 -9.48 9.59 1.87
N GLN A 36 -10.49 9.18 2.63
CA GLN A 36 -11.37 8.07 2.21
C GLN A 36 -12.18 8.41 0.95
N TYR A 37 -12.62 9.66 0.81
CA TYR A 37 -13.34 10.14 -0.36
C TYR A 37 -12.39 10.36 -1.53
N VAL A 38 -11.22 10.95 -1.26
CA VAL A 38 -10.18 11.19 -2.27
C VAL A 38 -9.75 9.91 -2.94
N THR A 39 -9.46 8.87 -2.17
CA THR A 39 -9.02 7.57 -2.70
C THR A 39 -10.11 6.86 -3.48
N SER A 40 -11.35 6.89 -2.98
CA SER A 40 -12.51 6.34 -3.69
C SER A 40 -12.75 7.04 -5.03
N ALA A 41 -12.76 8.38 -5.04
CA ALA A 41 -12.92 9.17 -6.25
C ALA A 41 -11.77 8.93 -7.24
N SER A 42 -10.53 8.96 -6.76
CA SER A 42 -9.34 8.74 -7.60
C SER A 42 -9.31 7.35 -8.22
N PHE A 43 -9.73 6.31 -7.48
CA PHE A 43 -9.87 4.96 -8.01
C PHE A 43 -10.92 4.91 -9.14
N LEU A 44 -12.10 5.50 -8.92
CA LEU A 44 -13.15 5.55 -9.95
C LEU A 44 -12.69 6.33 -11.19
N LEU A 45 -11.99 7.44 -11.02
CA LEU A 45 -11.45 8.23 -12.13
C LEU A 45 -10.42 7.44 -12.94
N ALA A 46 -9.53 6.70 -12.27
CA ALA A 46 -8.57 5.83 -12.94
C ALA A 46 -9.27 4.71 -13.74
N VAL A 47 -10.30 4.08 -13.17
CA VAL A 47 -11.11 3.08 -13.89
C VAL A 47 -11.84 3.73 -15.08
N TYR A 48 -12.45 4.89 -14.88
CA TYR A 48 -13.21 5.57 -15.92
C TYR A 48 -12.32 6.04 -17.09
N SER A 49 -11.06 6.41 -16.81
CA SER A 49 -10.09 6.71 -17.86
C SER A 49 -9.86 5.54 -18.81
N ASP A 50 -9.91 4.30 -18.32
CA ASP A 50 -9.80 3.09 -19.16
C ASP A 50 -11.05 2.92 -20.04
N TYR A 51 -12.24 3.15 -19.49
CA TYR A 51 -13.49 3.11 -20.25
C TYR A 51 -13.49 4.14 -21.39
N LEU A 52 -13.09 5.39 -21.11
CA LEU A 52 -12.99 6.44 -22.12
C LEU A 52 -11.96 6.05 -23.20
N SER A 53 -10.81 5.51 -22.80
CA SER A 53 -9.77 5.07 -23.74
C SER A 53 -10.25 3.94 -24.64
N ALA A 54 -10.91 2.92 -24.06
CA ALA A 54 -11.45 1.78 -24.81
C ALA A 54 -12.56 2.18 -25.78
N ALA A 55 -13.36 3.19 -25.41
CA ALA A 55 -14.43 3.73 -26.27
C ALA A 55 -13.93 4.76 -27.29
N ASN A 56 -12.62 5.10 -27.29
CA ASN A 56 -12.07 6.23 -28.05
C ASN A 56 -12.86 7.54 -27.80
N ALA A 57 -13.31 7.73 -26.56
CA ALA A 57 -14.16 8.81 -26.12
C ALA A 57 -13.39 9.84 -25.30
N LYS A 58 -13.95 11.05 -25.22
CA LYS A 58 -13.46 12.15 -24.39
C LYS A 58 -14.57 12.58 -23.44
N LEU A 59 -14.19 13.17 -22.32
CA LEU A 59 -15.15 13.75 -21.40
C LEU A 59 -15.49 15.17 -21.88
N ASN A 60 -16.76 15.43 -22.20
CA ASN A 60 -17.22 16.74 -22.61
C ASN A 60 -17.63 17.57 -21.39
N CYS A 61 -17.01 18.72 -21.21
CA CYS A 61 -17.26 19.62 -20.08
C CYS A 61 -17.46 21.07 -20.54
N PRO A 62 -18.05 21.91 -19.66
CA PRO A 62 -18.43 23.28 -20.04
C PRO A 62 -17.29 24.10 -20.64
N GLU A 63 -16.05 23.91 -20.17
CA GLU A 63 -14.88 24.68 -20.62
C GLU A 63 -13.99 23.91 -21.60
N GLY A 64 -14.36 22.69 -22.02
CA GLY A 64 -13.57 21.93 -22.97
C GLY A 64 -13.72 20.42 -22.86
N GLN A 65 -12.96 19.71 -23.71
CA GLN A 65 -12.89 18.26 -23.68
C GLN A 65 -11.66 17.81 -22.87
N ILE A 66 -11.85 16.86 -21.96
CA ILE A 66 -10.76 16.20 -21.23
C ILE A 66 -10.47 14.86 -21.87
N GLN A 67 -9.20 14.60 -22.14
CA GLN A 67 -8.70 13.32 -22.65
C GLN A 67 -8.65 12.28 -21.53
N PRO A 68 -8.79 10.97 -21.85
CA PRO A 68 -8.66 9.90 -20.86
C PRO A 68 -7.39 10.00 -20.01
N GLN A 69 -6.25 10.33 -20.63
CA GLN A 69 -4.97 10.48 -19.96
C GLN A 69 -4.96 11.61 -18.92
N GLU A 70 -5.69 12.70 -19.16
CA GLU A 70 -5.78 13.81 -18.22
C GLU A 70 -6.59 13.43 -16.97
N VAL A 71 -7.65 12.62 -17.13
CA VAL A 71 -8.41 12.04 -16.00
C VAL A 71 -7.51 11.16 -15.14
N LEU A 72 -6.70 10.31 -15.78
CA LEU A 72 -5.75 9.44 -15.10
C LEU A 72 -4.63 10.22 -14.39
N ASN A 73 -4.11 11.27 -15.03
CA ASN A 73 -3.10 12.15 -14.43
C ASN A 73 -3.63 12.86 -13.19
N PHE A 74 -4.90 13.26 -13.18
CA PHE A 74 -5.53 13.81 -11.98
C PHE A 74 -5.66 12.77 -10.86
N ALA A 75 -6.12 11.55 -11.15
CA ALA A 75 -6.14 10.48 -10.15
C ALA A 75 -4.72 10.20 -9.59
N LYS A 76 -3.69 10.24 -10.44
CA LYS A 76 -2.30 10.10 -10.02
C LYS A 76 -1.84 11.26 -9.13
N SER A 77 -2.26 12.50 -9.39
CA SER A 77 -1.85 13.66 -8.57
C SER A 77 -2.32 13.53 -7.13
N GLN A 78 -3.51 12.96 -6.91
CA GLN A 78 -4.03 12.68 -5.57
C GLN A 78 -3.20 11.62 -4.84
N VAL A 79 -2.74 10.59 -5.56
CA VAL A 79 -1.81 9.59 -5.01
C VAL A 79 -0.46 10.22 -4.69
N ASP A 80 0.09 11.02 -5.60
CA ASP A 80 1.37 11.71 -5.36
C ASP A 80 1.27 12.58 -4.10
N TYR A 81 0.16 13.28 -3.89
CA TYR A 81 -0.12 14.04 -2.67
C TYR A 81 -0.11 13.13 -1.43
N ILE A 82 -0.86 12.02 -1.44
CA ILE A 82 -0.92 11.04 -0.33
C ILE A 82 0.48 10.48 0.00
N LEU A 83 1.34 10.29 -1.00
CA LEU A 83 2.67 9.73 -0.83
C LEU A 83 3.75 10.75 -0.43
N GLY A 84 3.45 12.05 -0.43
CA GLY A 84 4.38 13.07 0.08
C GLY A 84 4.53 14.33 -0.77
N LYS A 85 3.92 14.39 -1.97
CA LYS A 85 3.92 15.61 -2.80
C LYS A 85 2.85 16.60 -2.32
N ASN A 86 3.01 17.05 -1.08
CA ASN A 86 2.10 17.95 -0.39
C ASN A 86 2.88 19.02 0.40
N PRO A 87 2.22 20.10 0.87
CA PRO A 87 2.91 21.19 1.59
C PRO A 87 3.68 20.75 2.84
N LYS A 88 3.29 19.63 3.48
CA LYS A 88 3.97 19.09 4.66
C LYS A 88 5.15 18.16 4.32
N SER A 89 5.34 17.83 3.04
CA SER A 89 6.36 16.89 2.54
C SER A 89 6.39 15.58 3.30
N MET A 90 5.21 15.02 3.60
CA MET A 90 5.06 13.79 4.38
C MET A 90 4.05 12.83 3.77
N SER A 91 4.25 11.53 3.92
CA SER A 91 3.24 10.56 3.53
C SER A 91 2.06 10.58 4.51
N TYR A 92 0.86 10.33 4.02
CA TYR A 92 -0.32 9.99 4.82
C TYR A 92 -0.56 8.46 4.88
N ILE A 93 0.39 7.66 4.38
CA ILE A 93 0.45 6.22 4.56
C ILE A 93 1.43 5.91 5.69
N VAL A 94 0.93 5.26 6.74
CA VAL A 94 1.72 4.90 7.91
C VAL A 94 2.85 3.93 7.50
N GLY A 95 4.08 4.27 7.87
CA GLY A 95 5.27 3.48 7.58
C GLY A 95 5.82 3.62 6.15
N TYR A 96 5.31 4.57 5.34
CA TYR A 96 5.82 4.85 4.00
C TYR A 96 6.54 6.20 3.94
N GLY A 97 7.66 6.25 3.21
CA GLY A 97 8.47 7.47 3.06
C GLY A 97 9.27 7.84 4.30
N ALA A 98 10.01 8.96 4.22
CA ALA A 98 10.89 9.41 5.30
C ALA A 98 10.13 10.04 6.49
N LYS A 99 8.91 10.55 6.24
CA LYS A 99 8.05 11.19 7.25
C LYS A 99 6.62 10.73 7.05
N TYR A 100 6.00 10.20 8.11
CA TYR A 100 4.64 9.66 8.14
C TYR A 100 4.04 9.81 9.56
N PRO A 101 2.71 9.68 9.73
CA PRO A 101 2.05 9.75 11.04
C PRO A 101 2.51 8.64 11.98
N VAL A 102 2.89 8.99 13.21
CA VAL A 102 3.28 8.03 14.25
C VAL A 102 2.34 8.04 15.46
N HIS A 103 1.31 8.89 15.47
CA HIS A 103 0.29 8.99 16.52
C HIS A 103 -1.12 8.75 15.96
N VAL A 104 -1.29 7.64 15.26
CA VAL A 104 -2.54 7.18 14.63
C VAL A 104 -3.61 6.87 15.69
N HIS A 105 -4.85 7.30 15.46
CA HIS A 105 -6.02 6.99 16.29
C HIS A 105 -6.43 5.51 16.13
N HIS A 106 -5.62 4.59 16.65
CA HIS A 106 -5.87 3.15 16.59
C HIS A 106 -5.46 2.47 17.90
N ARG A 107 -6.40 1.79 18.57
CA ARG A 107 -6.22 1.22 19.91
C ARG A 107 -5.07 0.21 19.96
N ASP A 108 -5.05 -0.76 19.04
CA ASP A 108 -3.98 -1.75 19.00
C ASP A 108 -2.65 -1.17 18.50
N ALA A 109 -2.65 0.05 17.95
CA ALA A 109 -1.41 0.75 17.62
C ALA A 109 -0.83 1.44 18.86
N SER A 110 -1.68 2.05 19.68
CA SER A 110 -1.29 2.84 20.85
C SER A 110 -0.91 2.02 22.08
N ILE A 111 -1.39 0.79 22.19
CA ILE A 111 -1.11 -0.10 23.32
C ILE A 111 -0.04 -1.13 22.92
N PRO A 112 1.08 -1.28 23.64
CA PRO A 112 2.11 -2.26 23.31
C PRO A 112 1.54 -3.68 23.26
N SER A 113 2.07 -4.49 22.35
CA SER A 113 1.76 -5.92 22.30
C SER A 113 2.04 -6.60 23.65
N ILE A 114 1.29 -7.66 23.94
CA ILE A 114 1.49 -8.54 25.11
C ILE A 114 2.92 -9.12 25.18
N SER A 115 3.61 -9.20 24.04
CA SER A 115 5.01 -9.66 23.96
C SER A 115 6.04 -8.63 24.44
N VAL A 116 5.64 -7.36 24.54
CA VAL A 116 6.48 -6.25 25.03
C VAL A 116 6.04 -5.86 26.44
N LEU A 117 4.73 -5.67 26.61
CA LEU A 117 4.11 -5.44 27.90
C LEU A 117 3.40 -6.72 28.33
N HIS A 118 4.03 -7.53 29.18
CA HIS A 118 3.49 -8.78 29.70
C HIS A 118 2.34 -8.58 30.72
N ALA A 119 1.39 -7.70 30.42
CA ALA A 119 0.23 -7.39 31.23
C ALA A 119 -0.99 -7.09 30.35
N VAL A 120 -2.18 -7.45 30.85
CA VAL A 120 -3.44 -7.11 30.19
C VAL A 120 -3.75 -5.64 30.42
N VAL A 121 -4.05 -4.91 29.34
CA VAL A 121 -4.51 -3.51 29.42
C VAL A 121 -6.03 -3.51 29.26
N GLY A 122 -6.74 -3.10 30.30
CA GLY A 122 -8.19 -2.95 30.27
C GLY A 122 -8.65 -1.73 29.46
N CYS A 123 -9.92 -1.66 29.07
CA CYS A 123 -10.44 -0.57 28.22
C CYS A 123 -10.24 0.83 28.83
N VAL A 124 -10.59 1.01 30.10
CA VAL A 124 -10.41 2.29 30.82
C VAL A 124 -8.93 2.65 30.90
N GLN A 125 -8.09 1.67 31.22
CA GLN A 125 -6.64 1.85 31.27
C GLN A 125 -6.05 2.20 29.89
N GLY A 126 -6.57 1.60 28.83
CA GLY A 126 -6.26 1.94 27.43
C GLY A 126 -6.49 3.41 27.15
N PHE A 127 -7.64 3.94 27.57
CA PHE A 127 -7.98 5.35 27.42
C PHE A 127 -7.09 6.24 28.31
N GLU A 128 -7.10 6.03 29.62
CA GLU A 128 -6.41 6.92 30.58
C GLU A 128 -4.88 6.93 30.41
N ILE A 129 -4.27 5.78 30.09
CA ILE A 129 -2.81 5.62 30.10
C ILE A 129 -2.20 5.71 28.69
N TRP A 130 -2.91 5.25 27.65
CA TRP A 130 -2.31 5.08 26.32
C TRP A 130 -2.83 6.07 25.28
N TYR A 131 -4.07 6.54 25.41
CA TYR A 131 -4.68 7.43 24.42
C TYR A 131 -4.00 8.81 24.35
N HIS A 132 -3.55 9.34 25.50
CA HIS A 132 -2.97 10.68 25.62
C HIS A 132 -1.43 10.70 25.76
N ARG A 133 -0.76 9.57 25.59
CA ARG A 133 0.71 9.52 25.63
C ARG A 133 1.32 10.47 24.60
N THR A 134 2.50 11.00 24.87
CA THR A 134 3.23 11.84 23.91
C THR A 134 4.15 11.02 23.01
N GLU A 135 4.42 9.77 23.37
CA GLU A 135 5.24 8.87 22.57
C GLU A 135 4.48 8.32 21.35
N GLY A 136 5.20 8.02 20.27
CA GLY A 136 4.61 7.36 19.09
C GLY A 136 3.96 6.02 19.42
N ASN A 137 3.07 5.57 18.53
CA ASN A 137 2.43 4.26 18.64
C ASN A 137 3.48 3.13 18.73
N PRO A 138 3.46 2.27 19.77
CA PRO A 138 4.38 1.15 19.89
C PRO A 138 4.25 0.11 18.77
N ASN A 139 3.07 0.00 18.14
CA ASN A 139 2.87 -0.87 16.99
C ASN A 139 2.56 -0.03 15.74
N VAL A 140 3.44 -0.11 14.74
CA VAL A 140 3.27 0.61 13.47
C VAL A 140 2.26 -0.11 12.58
N VAL A 141 1.17 0.58 12.22
CA VAL A 141 0.13 0.06 11.33
C VAL A 141 0.52 0.25 9.86
N TYR A 142 1.53 -0.49 9.41
CA TYR A 142 2.08 -0.34 8.05
C TYR A 142 1.02 -0.40 6.95
N GLY A 143 1.04 0.59 6.06
CA GLY A 143 0.13 0.68 4.92
C GLY A 143 -1.23 1.29 5.23
N ALA A 144 -1.51 1.64 6.48
CA ALA A 144 -2.74 2.33 6.84
C ALA A 144 -2.76 3.75 6.27
N LEU A 145 -3.85 4.10 5.59
CA LEU A 145 -4.16 5.46 5.18
C LEU A 145 -4.91 6.17 6.32
N VAL A 146 -4.33 7.24 6.85
CA VAL A 146 -5.00 8.10 7.83
C VAL A 146 -6.03 9.03 7.17
N GLY A 147 -6.84 9.70 7.96
CA GLY A 147 -7.84 10.67 7.48
C GLY A 147 -7.29 11.84 6.68
N GLY A 148 -6.06 12.27 6.98
CA GLY A 148 -5.34 13.28 6.22
C GLY A 148 -5.54 14.71 6.71
N PRO A 149 -5.13 15.70 5.91
CA PRO A 149 -5.15 17.10 6.31
C PRO A 149 -6.56 17.72 6.24
N ASP A 150 -6.72 18.86 6.90
CA ASP A 150 -7.87 19.73 6.75
C ASP A 150 -7.88 20.44 5.37
N GLN A 151 -8.91 21.26 5.15
CA GLN A 151 -9.09 22.02 3.90
C GLN A 151 -7.96 23.01 3.58
N ASN A 152 -7.07 23.30 4.53
CA ASN A 152 -5.96 24.24 4.40
C ASN A 152 -4.59 23.52 4.39
N ASP A 153 -4.56 22.21 4.11
CA ASP A 153 -3.36 21.35 4.16
C ASP A 153 -2.74 21.21 5.57
N ASN A 154 -3.46 21.59 6.64
CA ASN A 154 -2.96 21.40 8.00
C ASN A 154 -3.21 19.97 8.46
N PHE A 155 -2.21 19.39 9.11
CA PHE A 155 -2.29 18.06 9.67
C PHE A 155 -1.61 18.06 11.03
N SER A 156 -2.34 17.60 12.05
CA SER A 156 -1.81 17.36 13.39
C SER A 156 -1.70 15.86 13.62
N ASP A 157 -0.47 15.36 13.77
CA ASP A 157 -0.20 13.95 14.09
C ASP A 157 -0.39 13.72 15.60
N ASP A 158 -1.66 13.70 16.02
CA ASP A 158 -2.08 13.50 17.39
C ASP A 158 -3.17 12.43 17.46
N ARG A 159 -3.07 11.52 18.43
CA ARG A 159 -4.06 10.45 18.62
C ARG A 159 -5.45 10.99 18.91
N SER A 160 -5.59 12.15 19.51
CA SER A 160 -6.88 12.79 19.80
C SER A 160 -7.50 13.46 18.58
N ASN A 161 -6.71 13.74 17.54
CA ASN A 161 -7.19 14.22 16.25
C ASN A 161 -7.75 13.04 15.42
N TYR A 162 -8.81 12.39 15.89
CA TYR A 162 -9.42 11.25 15.21
C TYR A 162 -9.85 11.60 13.77
N GLU A 163 -10.21 12.85 13.51
CA GLU A 163 -10.62 13.34 12.19
C GLU A 163 -9.51 13.20 11.14
N GLY A 164 -8.26 13.51 11.53
CA GLY A 164 -7.10 13.42 10.65
C GLY A 164 -6.29 12.14 10.79
N THR A 165 -6.23 11.54 11.99
CA THR A 165 -5.32 10.42 12.28
C THR A 165 -6.00 9.06 12.35
N GLU A 166 -7.32 8.97 12.16
CA GLU A 166 -8.02 7.68 12.12
C GLU A 166 -7.78 6.94 10.80
N PRO A 167 -7.21 5.72 10.85
CA PRO A 167 -6.99 4.91 9.67
C PRO A 167 -8.28 4.18 9.27
N THR A 168 -8.57 4.10 7.97
CA THR A 168 -9.81 3.45 7.50
C THR A 168 -9.59 2.38 6.43
N ILE A 169 -10.38 1.31 6.53
CA ILE A 169 -10.49 0.29 5.48
C ILE A 169 -11.15 0.89 4.23
N SER A 170 -12.13 1.79 4.41
CA SER A 170 -12.83 2.48 3.32
C SER A 170 -11.88 3.34 2.47
N GLY A 171 -10.88 3.99 3.07
CA GLY A 171 -9.85 4.71 2.31
C GLY A 171 -8.73 3.81 1.77
N THR A 172 -8.29 2.83 2.54
CA THR A 172 -7.19 1.94 2.13
C THR A 172 -7.61 1.00 0.98
N GLY A 173 -8.84 0.50 0.97
CA GLY A 173 -9.34 -0.45 -0.02
C GLY A 173 -9.24 0.04 -1.48
N PRO A 174 -9.89 1.17 -1.83
CA PRO A 174 -9.80 1.76 -3.18
C PRO A 174 -8.36 2.10 -3.58
N LEU A 175 -7.55 2.54 -2.62
CA LEU A 175 -6.16 2.91 -2.85
C LEU A 175 -5.30 1.72 -3.35
N VAL A 176 -5.57 0.50 -2.88
CA VAL A 176 -4.90 -0.72 -3.39
C VAL A 176 -5.15 -0.91 -4.89
N GLY A 177 -6.40 -0.73 -5.34
CA GLY A 177 -6.76 -0.81 -6.75
C GLY A 177 -6.09 0.28 -7.57
N LEU A 178 -6.06 1.50 -7.05
CA LEU A 178 -5.42 2.64 -7.69
C LEU A 178 -3.90 2.47 -7.80
N PHE A 179 -3.22 2.02 -6.76
CA PHE A 179 -1.79 1.69 -6.81
C PHE A 179 -1.50 0.59 -7.83
N SER A 180 -2.34 -0.45 -7.89
CA SER A 180 -2.20 -1.52 -8.86
C SER A 180 -2.28 -1.00 -10.30
N LYS A 181 -3.24 -0.10 -10.57
CA LYS A 181 -3.36 0.58 -11.86
C LYS A 181 -2.12 1.41 -12.18
N LEU A 182 -1.69 2.29 -11.28
CA LEU A 182 -0.53 3.16 -11.52
C LEU A 182 0.76 2.36 -11.71
N GLN A 183 0.97 1.30 -10.93
CA GLN A 183 2.11 0.40 -11.10
C GLN A 183 2.11 -0.27 -12.48
N SER A 184 0.94 -0.65 -13.01
CA SER A 184 0.84 -1.28 -14.34
C SER A 184 1.30 -0.36 -15.47
N LEU A 185 1.24 0.96 -15.29
CA LEU A 185 1.61 1.97 -16.30
C LEU A 185 3.11 2.25 -16.32
N ASN A 186 3.80 2.08 -15.19
CA ASN A 186 5.22 2.37 -15.07
C ASN A 186 6.11 1.36 -15.82
N GLY A 187 5.54 0.33 -16.48
CA GLY A 187 6.30 -0.69 -17.22
C GLY A 187 7.12 -1.62 -16.33
N ASP A 188 7.43 -1.21 -15.11
CA ASP A 188 8.07 -1.98 -14.04
C ASP A 188 7.09 -2.95 -13.40
N THR A 189 6.56 -3.88 -14.21
CA THR A 189 6.13 -5.14 -13.61
C THR A 189 7.40 -5.82 -13.13
N PRO A 190 7.53 -6.15 -11.83
CA PRO A 190 8.68 -6.93 -11.36
C PRO A 190 8.84 -8.12 -12.30
N PRO A 191 10.04 -8.34 -12.87
CA PRO A 191 10.20 -9.31 -13.94
C PRO A 191 9.98 -10.74 -13.44
N ILE A 192 9.90 -10.92 -12.11
CA ILE A 192 9.51 -12.14 -11.44
C ILE A 192 8.22 -11.89 -10.64
N LYS A 193 7.17 -12.66 -10.96
CA LYS A 193 5.93 -12.73 -10.18
C LYS A 193 5.95 -13.93 -9.26
N PHE A 194 5.58 -13.74 -7.99
CA PHE A 194 5.36 -14.84 -7.05
C PHE A 194 3.89 -15.27 -7.03
N LEU A 195 3.64 -16.57 -7.15
CA LEU A 195 2.33 -17.17 -6.93
C LEU A 195 2.42 -18.08 -5.70
N HIS A 196 1.75 -17.67 -4.64
CA HIS A 196 1.73 -18.38 -3.36
C HIS A 196 0.47 -19.24 -3.25
N SER A 197 0.63 -20.44 -2.70
CA SER A 197 -0.49 -21.34 -2.38
C SER A 197 -0.15 -22.21 -1.18
N ILE A 198 -1.16 -22.52 -0.36
CA ILE A 198 -1.05 -23.56 0.68
C ILE A 198 -1.50 -24.87 0.04
N THR A 199 -0.64 -25.88 0.08
CA THR A 199 -0.91 -27.19 -0.54
C THR A 199 -1.33 -28.25 0.46
N SER A 200 -1.01 -28.07 1.73
CA SER A 200 -1.39 -28.98 2.82
C SER A 200 -1.36 -28.23 4.15
N THR A 201 -2.20 -28.67 5.08
CA THR A 201 -2.28 -28.16 6.45
C THR A 201 -2.44 -29.34 7.40
N TRP A 202 -1.73 -29.34 8.52
CA TRP A 202 -1.89 -30.33 9.58
C TRP A 202 -1.61 -29.70 10.94
N THR A 203 -2.08 -30.35 12.01
CA THR A 203 -1.91 -29.86 13.38
C THR A 203 -1.15 -30.88 14.20
N VAL A 204 -0.12 -30.43 14.92
CA VAL A 204 0.61 -31.23 15.90
C VAL A 204 0.45 -30.56 17.26
N ALA A 205 -0.14 -31.28 18.23
CA ALA A 205 -0.56 -30.73 19.51
C ALA A 205 -1.50 -29.51 19.35
N LYS A 206 -1.01 -28.30 19.66
CA LYS A 206 -1.77 -27.03 19.54
C LYS A 206 -1.29 -26.13 18.39
N THR A 207 -0.35 -26.59 17.59
CA THR A 207 0.26 -25.79 16.51
C THR A 207 -0.17 -26.31 15.15
N SER A 208 -0.76 -25.43 14.34
CA SER A 208 -1.05 -25.70 12.93
C SER A 208 0.16 -25.37 12.06
N TYR A 209 0.48 -26.29 11.17
CA TYR A 209 1.56 -26.20 10.18
C TYR A 209 0.98 -26.14 8.77
N TYR A 210 1.66 -25.41 7.90
CA TYR A 210 1.25 -25.18 6.52
C TYR A 210 2.39 -25.51 5.57
N ARG A 211 2.09 -26.26 4.51
CA ARG A 211 3.01 -26.48 3.39
C ARG A 211 2.75 -25.44 2.31
N HIS A 212 3.59 -24.42 2.28
CA HIS A 212 3.54 -23.35 1.30
C HIS A 212 4.26 -23.78 0.02
N LYS A 213 3.61 -23.60 -1.13
CA LYS A 213 4.20 -23.73 -2.46
C LYS A 213 4.26 -22.34 -3.07
N VAL A 214 5.46 -21.95 -3.48
CA VAL A 214 5.73 -20.66 -4.13
C VAL A 214 6.27 -20.90 -5.51
N ILE A 215 5.63 -20.27 -6.51
CA ILE A 215 6.07 -20.30 -7.89
C ILE A 215 6.63 -18.92 -8.24
N LEU A 216 7.91 -18.87 -8.59
CA LEU A 216 8.53 -17.74 -9.27
C LEU A 216 8.25 -17.90 -10.75
N LYS A 217 7.58 -16.93 -11.37
CA LYS A 217 7.37 -16.88 -12.81
C LYS A 217 8.10 -15.69 -13.40
N ASN A 218 8.98 -15.91 -14.38
CA ASN A 218 9.50 -14.83 -15.19
C ASN A 218 8.38 -14.30 -16.10
N THR A 219 7.95 -13.08 -15.88
CA THR A 219 6.93 -12.38 -16.67
C THR A 219 7.52 -11.37 -17.65
N SER A 220 8.85 -11.20 -17.64
CA SER A 220 9.55 -10.36 -18.60
C SER A 220 9.81 -11.10 -19.92
N GLN A 221 10.22 -10.33 -20.93
CA GLN A 221 10.63 -10.86 -22.23
C GLN A 221 12.12 -11.25 -22.28
N LYS A 222 12.85 -11.12 -21.16
CA LYS A 222 14.29 -11.38 -21.08
C LYS A 222 14.59 -12.56 -20.14
N PRO A 223 15.64 -13.36 -20.39
CA PRO A 223 16.12 -14.32 -19.40
C PRO A 223 16.57 -13.59 -18.14
N ILE A 224 16.29 -14.17 -16.97
CA ILE A 224 16.71 -13.64 -15.66
C ILE A 224 17.67 -14.62 -15.02
N THR A 225 18.77 -14.10 -14.50
CA THR A 225 19.88 -14.84 -13.89
C THR A 225 20.24 -14.28 -12.53
N ASN A 226 21.07 -15.01 -11.77
CA ASN A 226 21.60 -14.55 -10.47
C ASN A 226 20.54 -14.05 -9.49
N VAL A 227 19.35 -14.66 -9.51
CA VAL A 227 18.25 -14.27 -8.63
C VAL A 227 18.63 -14.59 -7.19
N LYS A 228 18.63 -13.55 -6.35
CA LYS A 228 18.78 -13.65 -4.90
C LYS A 228 17.46 -13.30 -4.22
N LEU A 229 16.98 -14.23 -3.40
CA LEU A 229 15.74 -14.11 -2.65
C LEU A 229 16.04 -13.99 -1.17
N VAL A 230 15.42 -13.03 -0.49
CA VAL A 230 15.48 -12.92 0.98
C VAL A 230 14.15 -13.41 1.54
N LEU A 231 14.23 -14.40 2.45
CA LEU A 231 13.07 -14.98 3.12
C LEU A 231 13.04 -14.54 4.58
N GLY A 232 12.23 -13.53 4.87
CA GLY A 232 11.98 -13.02 6.23
C GLY A 232 10.98 -13.88 6.99
N ASN A 233 11.22 -14.08 8.28
CA ASN A 233 10.38 -14.87 9.19
C ASN A 233 10.15 -16.32 8.70
N LEU A 234 11.15 -16.88 8.01
CA LEU A 234 11.19 -18.31 7.70
C LEU A 234 11.75 -19.04 8.93
N GLU A 235 10.92 -19.86 9.57
CA GLU A 235 11.31 -20.60 10.79
C GLU A 235 11.45 -22.10 10.54
N GLY A 236 10.85 -22.60 9.47
CA GLY A 236 10.84 -24.03 9.16
C GLY A 236 11.63 -24.40 7.90
N PRO A 237 11.64 -25.69 7.56
CA PRO A 237 12.45 -26.20 6.46
C PRO A 237 11.96 -25.71 5.09
N LEU A 238 12.93 -25.55 4.18
CA LEU A 238 12.72 -25.10 2.82
C LEU A 238 13.38 -26.05 1.81
N TRP A 239 12.72 -26.26 0.67
CA TRP A 239 13.19 -27.08 -0.45
C TRP A 239 12.98 -26.38 -1.78
N GLY A 240 13.88 -26.60 -2.73
CA GLY A 240 13.77 -26.08 -4.10
C GLY A 240 14.50 -24.74 -4.34
N LEU A 241 15.26 -24.25 -3.37
CA LEU A 241 16.24 -23.16 -3.53
C LEU A 241 17.58 -23.60 -2.94
N SER A 242 18.67 -22.96 -3.37
CA SER A 242 20.01 -23.17 -2.78
C SER A 242 20.28 -22.07 -1.75
N PRO A 243 20.77 -22.39 -0.53
CA PRO A 243 21.17 -21.37 0.44
C PRO A 243 22.45 -20.65 -0.02
N THR A 244 22.59 -19.39 0.37
CA THR A 244 23.81 -18.60 0.14
C THR A 244 24.53 -18.32 1.47
N PRO A 245 25.79 -17.82 1.46
CA PRO A 245 26.47 -17.41 2.68
C PRO A 245 25.77 -16.25 3.42
N GLN A 246 24.94 -15.47 2.73
CA GLN A 246 24.17 -14.39 3.36
C GLN A 246 22.95 -14.96 4.11
N LYS A 247 22.76 -14.51 5.35
CA LYS A 247 21.67 -14.97 6.22
C LYS A 247 20.31 -14.75 5.55
N ASN A 248 19.48 -15.79 5.55
CA ASN A 248 18.13 -15.81 4.97
C ASN A 248 18.08 -15.50 3.46
N THR A 249 19.22 -15.57 2.78
CA THR A 249 19.31 -15.34 1.34
C THR A 249 19.48 -16.67 0.61
N TYR A 250 18.70 -16.84 -0.46
CA TYR A 250 18.61 -18.05 -1.25
C TYR A 250 18.72 -17.72 -2.74
N GLU A 251 19.24 -18.65 -3.52
CA GLU A 251 19.32 -18.58 -4.98
C GLU A 251 18.52 -19.71 -5.63
N LEU A 252 18.33 -19.61 -6.95
CA LEU A 252 17.70 -20.68 -7.73
C LEU A 252 18.49 -22.00 -7.61
N PRO A 253 17.85 -23.16 -7.76
CA PRO A 253 18.53 -24.43 -7.66
C PRO A 253 19.59 -24.58 -8.76
N GLN A 254 20.65 -25.36 -8.49
CA GLN A 254 21.80 -25.49 -9.40
C GLN A 254 21.43 -25.95 -10.81
N TRP A 255 20.36 -26.73 -10.96
CA TRP A 255 19.85 -27.21 -12.25
C TRP A 255 19.02 -26.16 -13.03
N GLN A 256 18.71 -25.00 -12.43
CA GLN A 256 17.91 -23.95 -13.05
C GLN A 256 18.40 -22.55 -12.64
N LYS A 257 19.63 -22.21 -13.01
CA LYS A 257 20.22 -20.88 -12.72
C LYS A 257 19.65 -19.73 -13.56
N VAL A 258 18.96 -20.06 -14.65
CA VAL A 258 18.36 -19.10 -15.59
C VAL A 258 16.86 -19.32 -15.65
N LEU A 259 16.09 -18.28 -15.37
CA LEU A 259 14.65 -18.22 -15.59
C LEU A 259 14.39 -17.62 -16.98
N GLN A 260 14.12 -18.47 -17.97
CA GLN A 260 13.72 -18.02 -19.31
C GLN A 260 12.37 -17.27 -19.29
N PRO A 261 12.06 -16.42 -20.29
CA PRO A 261 10.74 -15.78 -20.40
C PRO A 261 9.60 -16.78 -20.27
N GLY A 262 8.63 -16.51 -19.38
CA GLY A 262 7.50 -17.40 -19.10
C GLY A 262 7.82 -18.64 -18.25
N ALA A 263 9.10 -18.96 -18.03
CA ALA A 263 9.51 -20.11 -17.22
C ALA A 263 9.16 -19.92 -15.75
N LYS A 264 9.06 -21.05 -15.06
CA LYS A 264 8.69 -21.12 -13.64
C LYS A 264 9.77 -21.86 -12.87
N CYS A 265 10.06 -21.38 -11.66
CA CYS A 265 10.78 -22.13 -10.63
C CYS A 265 9.86 -22.28 -9.42
N THR A 266 9.82 -23.46 -8.83
CA THR A 266 8.96 -23.74 -7.68
C THR A 266 9.82 -24.11 -6.48
N PHE A 267 9.51 -23.52 -5.33
CA PHE A 267 10.05 -23.95 -4.06
C PHE A 267 8.92 -24.13 -3.04
N VAL A 268 9.22 -24.87 -1.98
CA VAL A 268 8.27 -25.22 -0.92
C VAL A 268 8.93 -24.95 0.41
N TYR A 269 8.16 -24.44 1.37
CA TYR A 269 8.58 -24.43 2.76
C TYR A 269 7.42 -24.84 3.65
N VAL A 270 7.76 -25.29 4.85
CA VAL A 270 6.80 -25.71 5.87
C VAL A 270 7.07 -24.90 7.11
N GLN A 271 6.05 -24.23 7.65
CA GLN A 271 6.14 -23.61 8.96
C GLN A 271 4.77 -23.50 9.63
N GLY A 272 4.79 -23.31 10.95
CA GLY A 272 3.63 -22.86 11.70
C GLY A 272 3.54 -21.34 11.69
N GLY A 273 2.40 -20.81 12.14
CA GLY A 273 2.24 -19.35 12.28
C GLY A 273 2.13 -18.59 10.95
N PRO A 274 2.58 -17.32 10.89
CA PRO A 274 2.39 -16.46 9.73
C PRO A 274 3.23 -16.92 8.51
N GLN A 275 2.79 -16.56 7.30
CA GLN A 275 3.52 -16.84 6.07
C GLN A 275 4.90 -16.13 6.04
N ALA A 276 5.94 -16.80 5.55
CA ALA A 276 7.25 -16.16 5.33
C ALA A 276 7.14 -15.02 4.30
N LYS A 277 7.86 -13.93 4.54
CA LYS A 277 7.93 -12.78 3.62
C LYS A 277 9.05 -13.02 2.61
N ILE A 278 8.73 -13.01 1.32
CA ILE A 278 9.69 -13.27 0.25
C ILE A 278 9.94 -12.00 -0.54
N PHE A 279 11.22 -11.62 -0.64
CA PHE A 279 11.67 -10.45 -1.37
C PHE A 279 12.71 -10.84 -2.42
N ILE A 280 12.74 -10.11 -3.53
CA ILE A 280 13.83 -10.19 -4.49
C ILE A 280 14.89 -9.19 -4.03
N GLN A 281 16.07 -9.68 -3.66
CA GLN A 281 17.19 -8.84 -3.28
C GLN A 281 17.94 -8.33 -4.52
N SER A 282 18.16 -9.20 -5.51
CA SER A 282 18.79 -8.84 -6.77
C SER A 282 18.52 -9.89 -7.86
N TYR A 283 18.73 -9.50 -9.11
CA TYR A 283 18.73 -10.35 -10.30
C TYR A 283 19.47 -9.61 -11.43
N ASN A 284 19.87 -10.37 -12.47
CA ASN A 284 20.46 -9.84 -13.71
C ASN A 284 19.63 -10.26 -14.92
#